data_AF-A0A9W9ZP97-F1
#
_entry.id   AF-A0A9W9ZP97-F1
#
_cell.length_a   1.000
_cell.length_b   1.000
_cell.length_c   1.000
_cell.angle_alpha   90.00
_cell.angle_beta   90.00
_cell.angle_gamma   90.00
#
_symmetry.space_group_name_H-M   'P 1'
#
loop_
_entity.id
_entity.type
_entity.pdbx_description
1 polymer ?
#
loop_
_entity_poly.entity_id
_entity_poly.type
_entity_poly.pdbx_seq_one_letter_code
_entity_poly.pdbx_strand_id
1 'polypeptide(L)'
;MHCGSKAPIEKSSPCDYSDEAKRVGLDEFLRKVKTKYYKMNPNNAVHDPDSTPTTIRQDFSPYNAHPDAIRTRTDAARALYSEANDLDNNAVSTKMKPREIKAIAQVKHFLQSNFGAPYDENYYAGDWMLGPNKFCWQPICSVGSDLKAHFTYKKWGIRPKTVDDVNFVIDHLQRLKDSLMQYIENVKYGVQAGFVRPVEDCQDGLYSIQRAYMKVSQQGPWGVLNESYTKEMLDPKWLAELQKDASEAWEREHKESVRTSINEALVEYVGKPLDSLLNYLEFNHSQYCVPSNISSGLATLPLSYIYKNGNNTGIRTTGKLPSGEPLSGKEAYTMILPYFTTNQMSPDDVYSLGEKMLGQLYPRAVEMAKKLTGKQNEAQAVDEFKRSLQNQSMFFNEEKIPENETNKDAFAKCTSMEQAKIYCPNRYKAMLTWFDFVNNAMSDLAPKTNHMFHFTGNRQSTPNCPIQLVANFNPGTGYQSYSASDKECTKAGQYRLPFYLNEMGPRYNAISVAAHEARPGHQTQVTDFNYPKDL
;
A
#
# COMPACT_ATOMS: atom_id res chain seq x y z
N MET A 1 -7.77 32.13 43.43
CA MET A 1 -7.89 32.04 44.91
C MET A 1 -6.67 31.30 45.44
N HIS A 2 -6.02 31.86 46.46
CA HIS A 2 -4.80 31.34 47.11
C HIS A 2 -4.96 29.89 47.59
N CYS A 3 -4.02 29.01 47.22
CA CYS A 3 -3.86 27.69 47.83
C CYS A 3 -2.83 27.77 48.95
N GLY A 4 -3.28 27.51 50.18
CA GLY A 4 -2.42 27.21 51.32
C GLY A 4 -1.93 25.76 51.27
N SER A 5 -0.62 25.62 51.50
CA SER A 5 0.17 24.43 51.83
C SER A 5 -0.60 23.22 52.41
N LYS A 6 -0.59 22.11 51.65
CA LYS A 6 -0.26 20.75 52.13
C LYS A 6 0.42 20.00 50.98
N ALA A 7 1.57 19.39 51.25
CA ALA A 7 2.37 18.66 50.27
C ALA A 7 1.53 17.60 49.53
N PRO A 8 1.54 17.54 48.20
CA PRO A 8 0.94 16.44 47.47
C PRO A 8 1.95 15.30 47.34
N ILE A 9 1.54 14.12 47.80
CA ILE A 9 2.05 12.82 47.32
C ILE A 9 1.98 12.86 45.80
N GLU A 10 3.12 12.69 45.11
CA GLU A 10 3.18 12.56 43.65
C GLU A 10 2.30 11.38 43.22
N LYS A 11 1.08 11.68 42.77
CA LYS A 11 0.32 10.74 41.96
C LYS A 11 1.03 10.66 40.63
N SER A 12 1.75 9.56 40.37
CA SER A 12 2.23 9.24 39.02
C SER A 12 1.07 9.42 38.05
N SER A 13 1.28 10.16 36.97
CA SER A 13 0.28 10.31 35.92
C SER A 13 -0.11 8.91 35.42
N PRO A 14 -1.40 8.64 35.11
CA PRO A 14 -1.83 7.34 34.57
C PRO A 14 -1.00 6.88 33.36
N CYS A 15 -0.44 7.83 32.62
CA CYS A 15 0.36 7.62 31.42
C CYS A 15 1.86 7.35 31.67
N ASP A 16 2.38 7.52 32.88
CA ASP A 16 3.81 7.35 33.16
C ASP A 16 4.28 5.91 32.91
N TYR A 17 5.55 5.73 32.52
CA TYR A 17 6.15 4.39 32.41
C TYR A 17 6.24 3.69 33.78
N SER A 18 6.10 2.36 33.78
CA SER A 18 6.44 1.52 34.93
C SER A 18 7.92 1.66 35.30
N ASP A 19 8.25 1.36 36.55
CA ASP A 19 9.66 1.34 36.99
C ASP A 19 10.48 0.34 36.18
N GLU A 20 9.86 -0.77 35.76
CA GLU A 20 10.48 -1.75 34.89
C GLU A 20 10.76 -1.18 33.50
N ALA A 21 9.80 -0.50 32.88
CA ALA A 21 9.99 0.14 31.58
C ALA A 21 11.07 1.23 31.63
N LYS A 22 11.17 1.97 32.74
CA LYS A 22 12.27 2.93 32.98
C LYS A 22 13.61 2.21 33.13
N ARG A 23 13.66 1.11 33.89
CA ARG A 23 14.88 0.32 34.13
C ARG A 23 15.46 -0.24 32.83
N VAL A 24 14.62 -0.73 31.91
CA VAL A 24 15.06 -1.25 30.61
C VAL A 24 15.20 -0.17 29.54
N GLY A 25 14.92 1.10 29.86
CA GLY A 25 15.08 2.22 28.92
C GLY A 25 14.08 2.22 27.75
N LEU A 26 12.86 1.72 27.95
CA LEU A 26 11.87 1.58 26.85
C LEU A 26 11.59 2.92 26.15
N ASP A 27 11.40 4.00 26.90
CA ASP A 27 11.08 5.31 26.33
C ASP A 27 12.20 5.84 25.42
N GLU A 28 13.44 5.77 25.91
CA GLU A 28 14.60 6.19 25.15
C GLU A 28 14.77 5.35 23.88
N PHE A 29 14.53 4.04 23.99
CA PHE A 29 14.58 3.14 22.85
C PHE A 29 13.52 3.46 21.79
N LEU A 30 12.26 3.68 22.20
CA LEU A 30 11.18 4.05 21.27
C LEU A 30 11.47 5.38 20.56
N ARG A 31 11.99 6.38 21.29
CA ARG A 31 12.43 7.65 20.70
C ARG A 31 13.59 7.45 19.71
N LYS A 32 14.58 6.60 20.05
CA LYS A 32 15.69 6.25 19.16
C LYS A 32 15.18 5.60 17.86
N VAL A 33 14.24 4.65 17.96
CA VAL A 33 13.63 4.01 16.79
C VAL A 33 12.91 5.04 15.91
N LYS A 34 12.10 5.91 16.50
CA LYS A 34 11.41 6.99 15.78
C LYS A 34 12.39 7.90 15.04
N THR A 35 13.39 8.45 15.74
CA THR A 35 14.39 9.34 15.13
C THR A 35 15.15 8.65 14.01
N LYS A 36 15.53 7.37 14.20
CA LYS A 36 16.22 6.62 13.17
C LYS A 36 15.32 6.36 11.97
N TYR A 37 14.05 6.04 12.17
CA TYR A 37 13.08 5.81 11.09
C TYR A 37 12.98 7.00 10.14
N TYR A 38 12.73 8.21 10.65
CA TYR A 38 12.61 9.40 9.79
C TYR A 38 13.94 9.81 9.16
N LYS A 39 15.07 9.58 9.83
CA LYS A 39 16.40 9.76 9.21
C LYS A 39 16.64 8.80 8.04
N MET A 40 16.16 7.56 8.17
CA MET A 40 16.29 6.55 7.12
C MET A 40 15.26 6.73 6.00
N ASN A 41 14.11 7.34 6.30
CA ASN A 41 13.00 7.56 5.37
C ASN A 41 12.65 9.06 5.30
N PRO A 42 13.55 9.91 4.76
CA PRO A 42 13.36 11.36 4.72
C PRO A 42 12.16 11.79 3.87
N ASN A 43 11.67 10.92 2.97
CA ASN A 43 10.43 11.12 2.22
C ASN A 43 9.17 11.03 3.09
N ASN A 44 9.30 10.59 4.34
CA ASN A 44 8.22 10.57 5.33
C ASN A 44 8.33 11.70 6.37
N ALA A 45 9.20 12.70 6.18
CA ALA A 45 9.46 13.75 7.18
C ALA A 45 8.19 14.51 7.63
N VAL A 46 7.25 14.76 6.72
CA VAL A 46 5.93 15.36 7.01
C VAL A 46 5.04 14.54 7.92
N HIS A 47 5.31 13.24 8.03
CA HIS A 47 4.56 12.33 8.88
C HIS A 47 5.18 12.16 10.27
N ASP A 48 6.28 12.86 10.57
CA ASP A 48 6.80 12.94 11.94
C ASP A 48 5.88 13.83 12.79
N PRO A 49 5.27 13.31 13.87
CA PRO A 49 4.39 14.10 14.73
C PRO A 49 5.10 15.24 15.48
N ASP A 50 6.42 15.20 15.61
CA ASP A 50 7.23 16.24 16.28
C ASP A 50 7.82 17.25 15.28
N SER A 51 7.62 17.02 13.98
CA SER A 51 8.16 17.88 12.94
C SER A 51 7.47 19.24 12.87
N THR A 52 8.27 20.26 12.59
CA THR A 52 7.82 21.62 12.26
C THR A 52 7.99 21.88 10.77
N PRO A 53 7.34 22.91 10.19
CA PRO A 53 7.60 23.28 8.79
C PRO A 53 9.09 23.49 8.47
N THR A 54 9.86 23.99 9.44
CA THR A 54 11.31 24.19 9.30
C THR A 54 12.06 22.86 9.24
N THR A 55 11.80 21.93 10.15
CA THR A 55 12.49 20.62 10.16
C THR A 55 12.08 19.78 8.96
N ILE A 56 10.80 19.81 8.56
CA ILE A 56 10.32 19.15 7.33
C ILE A 56 11.14 19.61 6.13
N ARG A 57 11.36 20.91 6.00
CA ARG A 57 12.16 21.46 4.89
C ARG A 57 13.62 21.04 4.94
N GLN A 58 14.20 20.90 6.14
CA GLN A 58 15.60 20.51 6.31
C GLN A 58 15.82 19.02 6.06
N ASP A 59 14.90 18.19 6.53
CA ASP A 59 15.05 16.73 6.55
C ASP A 59 14.49 16.05 5.29
N PHE A 60 13.61 16.73 4.56
CA PHE A 60 12.99 16.16 3.37
C PHE A 60 14.03 15.82 2.30
N SER A 61 13.88 14.61 1.76
CA SER A 61 14.48 14.17 0.50
C SER A 61 13.52 13.16 -0.13
N PRO A 62 13.37 13.11 -1.46
CA PRO A 62 12.59 12.08 -2.10
C PRO A 62 13.11 10.67 -1.76
N TYR A 63 12.23 9.68 -1.90
CA TYR A 63 12.59 8.28 -1.73
C TYR A 63 13.82 7.95 -2.57
N ASN A 64 14.77 7.20 -2.01
CA ASN A 64 16.00 6.81 -2.70
C ASN A 64 16.01 5.30 -2.98
N ALA A 65 15.87 4.96 -4.26
CA ALA A 65 15.87 3.59 -4.78
C ALA A 65 17.27 2.98 -4.95
N HIS A 66 18.36 3.70 -4.64
CA HIS A 66 19.71 3.15 -4.77
C HIS A 66 19.90 1.92 -3.88
N PRO A 67 20.51 0.82 -4.38
CA PRO A 67 20.74 -0.39 -3.60
C PRO A 67 21.47 -0.12 -2.27
N ASP A 68 22.45 0.79 -2.25
CA ASP A 68 23.17 1.17 -1.02
C ASP A 68 22.28 1.91 -0.01
N ALA A 69 21.33 2.71 -0.50
CA ALA A 69 20.36 3.38 0.36
C ALA A 69 19.39 2.37 0.97
N ILE A 70 18.84 1.44 0.17
CA ILE A 70 17.99 0.35 0.64
C ILE A 70 18.75 -0.49 1.67
N ARG A 71 19.99 -0.89 1.39
CA ARG A 71 20.87 -1.60 2.32
C ARG A 71 21.05 -0.86 3.64
N THR A 72 21.36 0.42 3.58
CA THR A 72 21.54 1.27 4.77
C THR A 72 20.29 1.30 5.63
N ARG A 73 19.10 1.40 5.03
CA ARG A 73 17.81 1.33 5.75
C ARG A 73 17.62 -0.05 6.38
N THR A 74 17.91 -1.13 5.65
CA THR A 74 17.77 -2.50 6.15
C THR A 74 18.71 -2.82 7.30
N ASP A 75 19.98 -2.45 7.19
CA ASP A 75 20.97 -2.67 8.25
C ASP A 75 20.60 -1.87 9.51
N ALA A 76 20.08 -0.65 9.35
CA ALA A 76 19.57 0.16 10.46
C ALA A 76 18.37 -0.49 11.16
N ALA A 77 17.41 -1.03 10.41
CA ALA A 77 16.24 -1.71 10.97
C ALA A 77 16.67 -2.99 11.73
N ARG A 78 17.58 -3.79 11.16
CA ARG A 78 18.11 -5.01 11.77
C ARG A 78 18.88 -4.75 13.05
N ALA A 79 19.72 -3.71 13.08
CA ALA A 79 20.45 -3.32 14.29
C ALA A 79 19.49 -2.97 15.42
N LEU A 80 18.48 -2.13 15.14
CA LEU A 80 17.46 -1.78 16.13
C LEU A 80 16.59 -2.99 16.51
N TYR A 81 16.32 -3.91 15.60
CA TYR A 81 15.58 -5.14 15.92
C TYR A 81 16.36 -6.02 16.91
N SER A 82 17.68 -6.12 16.76
CA SER A 82 18.54 -6.81 17.74
C SER A 82 18.43 -6.14 19.10
N GLU A 83 18.56 -4.81 19.17
CA GLU A 83 18.41 -4.05 20.41
C GLU A 83 17.01 -4.22 21.04
N ALA A 84 15.95 -4.29 20.22
CA ALA A 84 14.59 -4.54 20.69
C ALA A 84 14.44 -5.94 21.32
N ASN A 85 15.09 -6.95 20.74
CA ASN A 85 15.11 -8.30 21.31
C ASN A 85 15.88 -8.33 22.63
N ASP A 86 17.02 -7.65 22.70
CA ASP A 86 17.79 -7.57 23.94
C ASP A 86 17.02 -6.84 25.04
N LEU A 87 16.32 -5.75 24.70
CA LEU A 87 15.44 -5.04 25.63
C LEU A 87 14.32 -5.94 26.15
N ASP A 88 13.63 -6.67 25.25
CA ASP A 88 12.54 -7.59 25.59
C ASP A 88 13.05 -8.75 26.48
N ASN A 89 14.19 -9.35 26.14
CA ASN A 89 14.82 -10.42 26.93
C ASN A 89 15.22 -9.96 28.34
N ASN A 90 15.62 -8.69 28.47
CA ASN A 90 15.99 -8.11 29.75
C ASN A 90 14.78 -7.63 30.56
N ALA A 91 13.60 -7.50 29.95
CA ALA A 91 12.40 -6.99 30.60
C ALA A 91 11.64 -8.09 31.36
N VAL A 92 11.16 -7.76 32.55
CA VAL A 92 10.29 -8.62 33.34
C VAL A 92 8.84 -8.25 33.02
N SER A 93 8.25 -8.95 32.04
CA SER A 93 6.90 -8.67 31.51
C SER A 93 5.83 -8.48 32.59
N THR A 94 5.86 -9.27 33.67
CA THR A 94 4.90 -9.16 34.79
C THR A 94 5.00 -7.87 35.60
N LYS A 95 6.09 -7.11 35.45
CA LYS A 95 6.29 -5.80 36.09
C LYS A 95 6.00 -4.62 35.16
N MET A 96 5.68 -4.90 33.90
CA MET A 96 5.35 -3.88 32.90
C MET A 96 3.84 -3.66 32.80
N LYS A 97 3.44 -2.49 32.31
CA LYS A 97 2.04 -2.21 31.96
C LYS A 97 1.70 -2.87 30.62
N PRO A 98 0.44 -3.28 30.39
CA PRO A 98 0.03 -3.90 29.13
C PRO A 98 0.39 -3.09 27.87
N ARG A 99 0.31 -1.75 27.94
CA ARG A 99 0.70 -0.87 26.82
C ARG A 99 2.19 -0.92 26.48
N GLU A 100 3.04 -1.18 27.48
CA GLU A 100 4.50 -1.22 27.32
C GLU A 100 4.91 -2.55 26.69
N ILE A 101 4.30 -3.65 27.13
CA ILE A 101 4.44 -4.98 26.49
C ILE A 101 3.98 -4.90 25.04
N LYS A 102 2.83 -4.26 24.79
CA LYS A 102 2.33 -4.01 23.43
C LYS A 102 3.32 -3.18 22.61
N ALA A 103 3.88 -2.11 23.18
CA ALA A 103 4.85 -1.26 22.49
C ALA A 103 6.11 -2.03 22.08
N ILE A 104 6.64 -2.90 22.95
CA ILE A 104 7.77 -3.79 22.64
C ILE A 104 7.39 -4.73 21.48
N ALA A 105 6.23 -5.39 21.54
CA ALA A 105 5.78 -6.28 20.48
C ALA A 105 5.63 -5.54 19.13
N GLN A 106 5.02 -4.34 19.14
CA GLN A 106 4.82 -3.54 17.94
C GLN A 106 6.14 -3.03 17.35
N VAL A 107 7.07 -2.55 18.17
CA VAL A 107 8.36 -2.06 17.66
C VAL A 107 9.21 -3.19 17.10
N LYS A 108 9.17 -4.39 17.71
CA LYS A 108 9.81 -5.59 17.16
C LYS A 108 9.24 -5.94 15.80
N HIS A 109 7.92 -6.01 15.66
CA HIS A 109 7.26 -6.31 14.39
C HIS A 109 7.59 -5.27 13.29
N PHE A 110 7.53 -3.98 13.66
CA PHE A 110 7.88 -2.86 12.79
C PHE A 110 9.32 -2.96 12.28
N LEU A 111 10.29 -3.22 13.17
CA LEU A 111 11.71 -3.32 12.82
C LEU A 111 12.06 -4.60 12.07
N GLN A 112 11.47 -5.75 12.45
CA GLN A 112 11.63 -7.03 11.74
C GLN A 112 11.21 -6.92 10.28
N SER A 113 10.20 -6.09 10.02
CA SER A 113 9.65 -5.83 8.68
C SER A 113 10.23 -4.58 8.05
N ASN A 114 11.51 -4.27 8.31
CA ASN A 114 12.24 -3.16 7.69
C ASN A 114 11.53 -1.80 7.85
N PHE A 115 11.19 -1.44 9.10
CA PHE A 115 10.36 -0.28 9.42
C PHE A 115 8.94 -0.35 8.82
N GLY A 116 8.30 -1.52 8.93
CA GLY A 116 6.92 -1.74 8.48
C GLY A 116 6.73 -1.77 6.97
N ALA A 117 7.80 -1.96 6.21
CA ALA A 117 7.79 -2.07 4.76
C ALA A 117 8.12 -3.53 4.34
N PRO A 118 7.09 -4.38 4.18
CA PRO A 118 7.29 -5.80 3.87
C PRO A 118 7.75 -6.07 2.43
N TYR A 119 7.64 -5.08 1.54
CA TYR A 119 7.97 -5.21 0.13
C TYR A 119 8.98 -4.15 -0.29
N ASP A 120 9.94 -4.56 -1.12
CA ASP A 120 10.89 -3.74 -1.86
C ASP A 120 11.81 -2.84 -1.01
N GLU A 121 11.81 -3.00 0.32
CA GLU A 121 12.59 -2.20 1.25
C GLU A 121 13.64 -3.00 2.02
N ASN A 122 13.57 -4.34 1.96
CA ASN A 122 14.56 -5.23 2.55
C ASN A 122 15.61 -5.60 1.49
N TYR A 123 16.80 -5.01 1.60
CA TYR A 123 17.91 -5.23 0.67
C TYR A 123 18.20 -6.72 0.43
N TYR A 124 18.23 -7.50 1.51
CA TYR A 124 18.61 -8.91 1.47
C TYR A 124 17.47 -9.84 1.02
N ALA A 125 16.21 -9.36 1.00
CA ALA A 125 15.12 -10.11 0.39
C ALA A 125 15.18 -10.05 -1.14
N GLY A 126 15.78 -9.00 -1.71
CA GLY A 126 15.97 -8.83 -3.15
C GLY A 126 14.69 -8.55 -3.95
N ASP A 127 13.53 -8.47 -3.30
CA ASP A 127 12.23 -8.23 -3.93
C ASP A 127 12.11 -6.82 -4.52
N TRP A 128 12.93 -5.87 -4.08
CA TRP A 128 13.12 -4.53 -4.67
C TRP A 128 13.57 -4.54 -6.15
N MET A 129 14.02 -5.69 -6.66
CA MET A 129 14.38 -5.89 -8.06
C MET A 129 13.22 -6.43 -8.92
N LEU A 130 12.11 -6.87 -8.32
CA LEU A 130 11.01 -7.56 -9.00
C LEU A 130 10.06 -6.61 -9.75
N GLY A 131 10.23 -5.30 -9.60
CA GLY A 131 9.29 -4.32 -10.12
C GLY A 131 7.97 -4.25 -9.33
N PRO A 132 7.07 -3.34 -9.74
CA PRO A 132 5.83 -3.07 -9.02
C PRO A 132 4.97 -4.33 -8.92
N ASN A 133 4.23 -4.46 -7.81
CA ASN A 133 3.28 -5.54 -7.60
C ASN A 133 1.84 -5.05 -7.75
N LYS A 134 0.88 -5.99 -7.77
CA LYS A 134 -0.55 -5.69 -7.95
C LYS A 134 -1.16 -4.74 -6.91
N PHE A 135 -0.52 -4.57 -5.75
CA PHE A 135 -1.00 -3.69 -4.70
C PHE A 135 -0.40 -2.29 -4.78
N CYS A 136 0.72 -2.13 -5.50
CA CYS A 136 1.51 -0.90 -5.55
C CYS A 136 1.84 -0.35 -4.15
N TRP A 137 2.18 -1.23 -3.21
CA TRP A 137 2.54 -0.85 -1.83
C TRP A 137 3.98 -0.36 -1.69
N GLN A 138 4.72 -0.37 -2.79
CA GLN A 138 6.15 -0.13 -2.80
C GLN A 138 6.39 1.39 -2.88
N PRO A 139 7.48 1.92 -2.30
CA PRO A 139 7.68 3.36 -2.21
C PRO A 139 7.63 4.08 -3.56
N ILE A 140 8.06 3.41 -4.64
CA ILE A 140 7.98 3.92 -6.01
C ILE A 140 6.56 4.28 -6.44
N CYS A 141 5.52 3.68 -5.87
CA CYS A 141 4.12 3.97 -6.15
C CYS A 141 3.58 5.17 -5.35
N SER A 142 4.33 5.62 -4.34
CA SER A 142 3.92 6.72 -3.45
C SER A 142 4.67 8.02 -3.67
N VAL A 143 5.69 8.07 -4.54
CA VAL A 143 6.48 9.30 -4.74
C VAL A 143 5.64 10.50 -5.19
N GLY A 144 4.53 10.29 -5.90
CA GLY A 144 3.56 11.36 -6.20
C GLY A 144 2.92 11.91 -4.92
N SER A 145 2.42 11.03 -4.05
CA SER A 145 1.87 11.39 -2.74
C SER A 145 2.90 12.12 -1.86
N ASP A 146 4.16 11.69 -1.89
CA ASP A 146 5.26 12.33 -1.17
C ASP A 146 5.44 13.79 -1.65
N LEU A 147 5.48 14.03 -2.97
CA LEU A 147 5.55 15.39 -3.53
C LEU A 147 4.39 16.26 -3.03
N LYS A 148 3.17 15.74 -3.10
CA LYS A 148 1.98 16.47 -2.64
C LYS A 148 2.08 16.84 -1.16
N ALA A 149 2.47 15.88 -0.33
CA ALA A 149 2.56 16.05 1.11
C ALA A 149 3.60 17.09 1.53
N HIS A 150 4.69 17.25 0.77
CA HIS A 150 5.78 18.19 1.07
C HIS A 150 5.62 19.55 0.40
N PHE A 151 5.02 19.64 -0.78
CA PHE A 151 4.97 20.91 -1.54
C PHE A 151 3.62 21.62 -1.47
N THR A 152 2.50 20.91 -1.27
CA THR A 152 1.18 21.52 -1.50
C THR A 152 0.29 21.57 -0.26
N TYR A 153 0.58 20.76 0.77
CA TYR A 153 -0.22 20.73 1.99
C TYR A 153 -0.30 22.08 2.71
N LYS A 154 -1.51 22.55 3.01
CA LYS A 154 -1.73 23.92 3.51
C LYS A 154 -0.99 24.27 4.81
N LYS A 155 -0.75 23.30 5.71
CA LYS A 155 -0.17 23.54 7.04
C LYS A 155 1.36 23.60 7.07
N TRP A 156 2.04 22.90 6.16
CA TRP A 156 3.50 22.73 6.18
C TRP A 156 4.14 22.63 4.79
N GLY A 157 3.34 22.66 3.72
CA GLY A 157 3.81 22.56 2.35
C GLY A 157 4.72 23.72 1.99
N ILE A 158 5.84 23.41 1.34
CA ILE A 158 6.86 24.38 0.95
C ILE A 158 6.32 25.19 -0.23
N ARG A 159 5.92 26.43 0.05
CA ARG A 159 5.52 27.44 -0.95
C ARG A 159 6.69 28.40 -1.17
N PRO A 160 7.16 28.59 -2.42
CA PRO A 160 8.30 29.45 -2.68
C PRO A 160 8.07 30.91 -2.30
N LYS A 161 9.02 31.49 -1.56
CA LYS A 161 9.11 32.90 -1.20
C LYS A 161 10.34 33.55 -1.81
N THR A 162 11.44 32.82 -1.85
CA THR A 162 12.77 33.29 -2.31
C THR A 162 13.26 32.48 -3.52
N VAL A 163 14.34 32.95 -4.18
CA VAL A 163 15.03 32.19 -5.22
C VAL A 163 15.53 30.84 -4.70
N ASP A 164 16.04 30.80 -3.46
CA ASP A 164 16.50 29.56 -2.82
C ASP A 164 15.36 28.56 -2.60
N ASP A 165 14.13 29.03 -2.40
CA ASP A 165 12.97 28.16 -2.29
C ASP A 165 12.60 27.54 -3.65
N VAL A 166 12.74 28.31 -4.74
CA VAL A 166 12.52 27.80 -6.11
C VAL A 166 13.58 26.76 -6.45
N ASN A 167 14.86 27.07 -6.19
CA ASN A 167 15.97 26.13 -6.36
C ASN A 167 15.75 24.86 -5.52
N PHE A 168 15.35 25.01 -4.25
CA PHE A 168 15.05 23.88 -3.38
C PHE A 168 14.02 22.93 -4.01
N VAL A 169 12.91 23.46 -4.56
CA VAL A 169 11.90 22.63 -5.22
C VAL A 169 12.51 21.90 -6.42
N ILE A 170 13.18 22.62 -7.32
CA ILE A 170 13.76 22.04 -8.54
C ILE A 170 14.80 20.97 -8.22
N ASP A 171 15.70 21.23 -7.27
CA ASP A 171 16.72 20.27 -6.81
C ASP A 171 16.11 18.98 -6.29
N HIS A 172 15.00 19.07 -5.55
CA HIS A 172 14.32 17.88 -5.01
C HIS A 172 13.58 17.11 -6.12
N LEU A 173 13.03 17.80 -7.12
CA LEU A 173 12.50 17.12 -8.31
C LEU A 173 13.64 16.39 -9.05
N GLN A 174 14.81 17.01 -9.19
CA GLN A 174 15.97 16.37 -9.83
C GLN A 174 16.47 15.14 -9.06
N ARG A 175 16.48 15.17 -7.73
CA ARG A 175 16.77 13.97 -6.90
C ARG A 175 15.72 12.88 -7.09
N LEU A 176 14.45 13.25 -7.28
CA LEU A 176 13.41 12.27 -7.59
C LEU A 176 13.65 11.63 -8.97
N LYS A 177 14.06 12.39 -10.00
CA LYS A 177 14.47 11.83 -11.31
C LYS A 177 15.53 10.74 -11.14
N ASP A 178 16.57 11.03 -10.37
CA ASP A 178 17.65 10.09 -10.09
C ASP A 178 17.13 8.77 -9.49
N SER A 179 16.28 8.86 -8.47
CA SER A 179 15.65 7.69 -7.86
C SER A 179 14.74 6.91 -8.80
N LEU A 180 13.90 7.59 -9.60
CA LEU A 180 13.03 6.96 -10.60
C LEU A 180 13.84 6.20 -11.67
N MET A 181 14.93 6.79 -12.14
CA MET A 181 15.82 6.15 -13.10
C MET A 181 16.58 4.98 -12.48
N GLN A 182 17.03 5.11 -11.23
CA GLN A 182 17.66 4.01 -10.50
C GLN A 182 16.70 2.84 -10.28
N TYR A 183 15.41 3.09 -10.08
CA TYR A 183 14.43 2.01 -9.99
C TYR A 183 14.34 1.20 -11.30
N ILE A 184 14.48 1.83 -12.47
CA ILE A 184 14.58 1.12 -13.75
C ILE A 184 15.81 0.20 -13.76
N GLU A 185 16.96 0.70 -13.29
CA GLU A 185 18.19 -0.09 -13.22
C GLU A 185 18.08 -1.26 -12.23
N ASN A 186 17.38 -1.08 -11.12
CA ASN A 186 17.08 -2.16 -10.17
C ASN A 186 16.28 -3.29 -10.83
N VAL A 187 15.26 -2.93 -11.61
CA VAL A 187 14.42 -3.91 -12.34
C VAL A 187 15.20 -4.58 -13.48
N LYS A 188 16.09 -3.86 -14.18
CA LYS A 188 17.03 -4.46 -15.14
C LYS A 188 17.98 -5.45 -14.47
N TYR A 189 18.49 -5.09 -13.30
CA TYR A 189 19.36 -5.97 -12.52
C TYR A 189 18.61 -7.22 -12.03
N GLY A 190 17.33 -7.11 -11.66
CA GLY A 190 16.46 -8.25 -11.35
C GLY A 190 16.45 -9.32 -12.45
N VAL A 191 16.38 -8.90 -13.72
CA VAL A 191 16.50 -9.81 -14.87
C VAL A 191 17.84 -10.54 -14.87
N GLN A 192 18.95 -9.83 -14.66
CA GLN A 192 20.29 -10.42 -14.61
C GLN A 192 20.46 -11.37 -13.41
N ALA A 193 19.86 -11.02 -12.27
CA ALA A 193 19.91 -11.78 -11.03
C ALA A 193 18.98 -13.00 -11.03
N GLY A 194 18.03 -13.08 -11.98
CA GLY A 194 17.02 -14.12 -12.04
C GLY A 194 15.85 -13.88 -11.08
N PHE A 195 15.69 -12.65 -10.59
CA PHE A 195 14.52 -12.20 -9.82
C PHE A 195 13.55 -11.49 -10.76
N VAL A 196 12.64 -12.26 -11.36
CA VAL A 196 11.60 -11.76 -12.25
C VAL A 196 10.26 -12.41 -11.90
N ARG A 197 9.20 -11.61 -11.92
CA ARG A 197 7.82 -12.06 -11.63
C ARG A 197 7.25 -12.90 -12.79
N PRO A 198 6.21 -13.71 -12.52
CA PRO A 198 5.42 -14.29 -13.60
C PRO A 198 4.75 -13.21 -14.46
N VAL A 199 4.37 -13.58 -15.68
CA VAL A 199 3.72 -12.67 -16.66
C VAL A 199 2.48 -12.01 -16.07
N GLU A 200 1.65 -12.76 -15.36
CA GLU A 200 0.43 -12.26 -14.74
C GLU A 200 0.73 -11.17 -13.69
N ASP A 201 1.68 -11.44 -12.79
CA ASP A 201 2.09 -10.50 -11.75
C ASP A 201 2.77 -9.24 -12.32
N CYS A 202 3.58 -9.37 -13.38
CA CYS A 202 4.15 -8.24 -14.09
C CYS A 202 3.06 -7.35 -14.69
N GLN A 203 2.04 -7.96 -15.30
CA GLN A 203 0.93 -7.26 -15.92
C GLN A 203 0.08 -6.53 -14.88
N ASP A 204 -0.27 -7.19 -13.78
CA ASP A 204 -1.03 -6.59 -12.68
C ASP A 204 -0.25 -5.45 -11.99
N GLY A 205 1.06 -5.64 -11.83
CA GLY A 205 1.97 -4.60 -11.34
C GLY A 205 2.01 -3.38 -12.24
N LEU A 206 2.12 -3.58 -13.55
CA LEU A 206 2.07 -2.51 -14.55
C LEU A 206 0.76 -1.73 -14.48
N TYR A 207 -0.38 -2.41 -14.43
CA TYR A 207 -1.68 -1.75 -14.32
C TYR A 207 -1.81 -0.91 -13.05
N SER A 208 -1.24 -1.40 -11.95
CA SER A 208 -1.31 -0.72 -10.66
C SER A 208 -0.44 0.54 -10.65
N ILE A 209 0.78 0.50 -11.20
CA ILE A 209 1.65 1.69 -11.28
C ILE A 209 1.17 2.69 -12.34
N GLN A 210 0.63 2.23 -13.47
CA GLN A 210 -0.03 3.10 -14.44
C GLN A 210 -1.23 3.82 -13.81
N ARG A 211 -1.94 3.16 -12.88
CA ARG A 211 -3.04 3.79 -12.13
C ARG A 211 -2.55 4.83 -11.11
N ALA A 212 -1.41 4.58 -10.47
CA ALA A 212 -0.77 5.56 -9.58
C ALA A 212 -0.33 6.83 -10.34
N TYR A 213 0.08 6.67 -11.60
CA TYR A 213 0.56 7.74 -12.50
C TYR A 213 -0.31 7.88 -13.75
N MET A 214 -1.62 7.99 -13.53
CA MET A 214 -2.65 7.89 -14.57
C MET A 214 -2.43 8.81 -15.75
N LYS A 215 -2.21 10.10 -15.47
CA LYS A 215 -2.14 11.13 -16.51
C LYS A 215 -0.84 11.00 -17.26
N VAL A 216 0.26 10.66 -16.59
CA VAL A 216 1.52 10.33 -17.28
C VAL A 216 1.32 9.13 -18.19
N SER A 217 0.72 8.04 -17.69
CA SER A 217 0.43 6.85 -18.49
C SER A 217 -0.46 7.12 -19.71
N GLN A 218 -1.38 8.09 -19.64
CA GLN A 218 -2.33 8.39 -20.71
C GLN A 218 -1.83 9.46 -21.69
N GLN A 219 -0.97 10.39 -21.23
CA GLN A 219 -0.65 11.63 -21.95
C GLN A 219 0.86 11.82 -22.14
N GLY A 220 1.66 10.82 -21.77
CA GLY A 220 3.11 10.88 -21.76
C GLY A 220 3.66 11.85 -20.69
N PRO A 221 4.88 12.36 -20.86
CA PRO A 221 5.56 13.18 -19.85
C PRO A 221 4.75 14.40 -19.36
N TRP A 222 4.03 15.06 -20.28
CA TRP A 222 3.23 16.25 -19.98
C TRP A 222 2.02 15.95 -19.10
N GLY A 223 1.58 14.69 -19.05
CA GLY A 223 0.51 14.24 -18.18
C GLY A 223 0.76 14.56 -16.71
N VAL A 224 2.02 14.67 -16.30
CA VAL A 224 2.40 15.03 -14.93
C VAL A 224 1.82 16.37 -14.48
N LEU A 225 1.56 17.32 -15.38
CA LEU A 225 0.95 18.60 -15.04
C LEU A 225 -0.56 18.48 -14.73
N ASN A 226 -1.18 17.37 -15.13
CA ASN A 226 -2.59 17.09 -14.89
C ASN A 226 -2.81 16.16 -13.69
N GLU A 227 -1.73 15.72 -13.05
CA GLU A 227 -1.80 14.79 -11.93
C GLU A 227 -2.31 15.46 -10.66
N SER A 228 -3.08 14.69 -9.87
CA SER A 228 -3.68 15.21 -8.62
C SER A 228 -2.65 15.59 -7.56
N TYR A 229 -1.41 15.13 -7.71
CA TYR A 229 -0.30 15.36 -6.79
C TYR A 229 0.61 16.54 -7.16
N THR A 230 0.51 17.07 -8.37
CA THR A 230 1.27 18.26 -8.84
C THR A 230 0.39 19.45 -9.16
N LYS A 231 -0.89 19.24 -9.49
CA LYS A 231 -1.80 20.28 -9.98
C LYS A 231 -1.88 21.51 -9.06
N GLU A 232 -1.76 21.33 -7.75
CA GLU A 232 -1.74 22.42 -6.78
C GLU A 232 -0.48 23.31 -6.91
N MET A 233 0.68 22.76 -7.33
CA MET A 233 1.88 23.55 -7.62
C MET A 233 1.71 24.47 -8.83
N LEU A 234 0.75 24.17 -9.71
CA LEU A 234 0.44 24.95 -10.91
C LEU A 234 -0.58 26.07 -10.65
N ASP A 235 -1.25 26.05 -9.49
CA ASP A 235 -2.21 27.07 -9.09
C ASP A 235 -1.46 28.37 -8.76
N PRO A 236 -1.88 29.54 -9.28
CA PRO A 236 -1.27 30.82 -8.92
C PRO A 236 -1.15 31.07 -7.41
N LYS A 237 -2.04 30.49 -6.59
CA LYS A 237 -2.00 30.57 -5.12
C LYS A 237 -0.77 29.91 -4.51
N TRP A 238 -0.15 28.95 -5.20
CA TRP A 238 1.05 28.28 -4.70
C TRP A 238 2.26 29.20 -4.70
N LEU A 239 2.36 30.10 -5.69
CA LEU A 239 3.38 31.14 -5.80
C LEU A 239 2.93 32.49 -5.21
N ALA A 240 1.81 32.57 -4.48
CA ALA A 240 1.27 33.84 -3.99
C ALA A 240 2.16 34.55 -2.98
N GLU A 241 3.07 33.82 -2.32
CA GLU A 241 4.02 34.36 -1.35
C GLU A 241 5.42 34.61 -1.94
N LEU A 242 5.60 34.36 -3.25
CA LEU A 242 6.87 34.61 -3.95
C LEU A 242 7.17 36.11 -3.96
N GLN A 243 8.34 36.48 -3.44
CA GLN A 243 8.75 37.88 -3.39
C GLN A 243 9.02 38.41 -4.81
N LYS A 244 8.67 39.68 -5.04
CA LYS A 244 8.78 40.30 -6.37
C LYS A 244 10.23 40.37 -6.86
N ASP A 245 11.15 40.73 -5.97
CA ASP A 245 12.59 40.75 -6.24
C ASP A 245 13.14 39.36 -6.55
N ALA A 246 12.65 38.31 -5.88
CA ALA A 246 12.99 36.93 -6.19
C ALA A 246 12.49 36.51 -7.59
N SER A 247 11.25 36.85 -7.94
CA SER A 247 10.70 36.60 -9.27
C SER A 247 11.49 37.33 -10.37
N GLU A 248 11.80 38.60 -10.16
CA GLU A 248 12.58 39.40 -11.12
C GLU A 248 14.03 38.92 -11.21
N ALA A 249 14.64 38.49 -10.11
CA ALA A 249 15.97 37.89 -10.10
C ALA A 249 15.99 36.60 -10.92
N TRP A 250 15.01 35.73 -10.69
CA TRP A 250 14.85 34.49 -11.45
C TRP A 250 14.73 34.76 -12.95
N GLU A 251 13.83 35.68 -13.35
CA GLU A 251 13.63 36.04 -14.76
C GLU A 251 14.87 36.65 -15.40
N ARG A 252 15.64 37.47 -14.67
CA ARG A 252 16.91 38.02 -15.18
C ARG A 252 17.95 36.94 -15.44
N GLU A 253 18.05 35.96 -14.56
CA GLU A 253 19.03 34.88 -14.63
C GLU A 253 18.65 33.82 -15.68
N HIS A 254 17.43 33.29 -15.60
CA HIS A 254 16.98 32.13 -16.38
C HIS A 254 16.30 32.53 -17.69
N LYS A 255 15.98 33.82 -17.90
CA LYS A 255 15.23 34.34 -19.06
C LYS A 255 13.81 33.79 -19.20
N GLU A 256 13.23 33.30 -18.10
CA GLU A 256 11.89 32.75 -18.02
C GLU A 256 11.27 32.97 -16.64
N SER A 257 9.94 32.86 -16.55
CA SER A 257 9.23 33.03 -15.28
C SER A 257 9.40 31.81 -14.37
N VAL A 258 9.34 32.01 -13.04
CA VAL A 258 9.35 30.90 -12.05
C VAL A 258 8.27 29.86 -12.37
N ARG A 259 7.09 30.31 -12.81
CA ARG A 259 6.00 29.41 -13.19
C ARG A 259 6.37 28.52 -14.36
N THR A 260 7.04 29.08 -15.37
CA THR A 260 7.52 28.32 -16.53
C THR A 260 8.55 27.29 -16.07
N SER A 261 9.57 27.71 -15.31
CA SER A 261 10.62 26.83 -14.83
C SER A 261 10.10 25.68 -13.97
N ILE A 262 9.11 25.92 -13.10
CA ILE A 262 8.50 24.85 -12.28
C ILE A 262 7.72 23.86 -13.17
N ASN A 263 6.97 24.34 -14.16
CA ASN A 263 6.28 23.45 -15.10
C ASN A 263 7.27 22.59 -15.89
N GLU A 264 8.32 23.20 -16.41
CA GLU A 264 9.37 22.50 -17.16
C GLU A 264 10.12 21.51 -16.26
N ALA A 265 10.45 21.89 -15.02
CA ALA A 265 11.09 21.00 -14.05
C ALA A 265 10.20 19.80 -13.69
N LEU A 266 8.89 20.00 -13.51
CA LEU A 266 7.96 18.88 -13.27
C LEU A 266 7.94 17.91 -14.46
N VAL A 267 7.92 18.42 -15.69
CA VAL A 267 7.95 17.58 -16.90
C VAL A 267 9.29 16.87 -17.04
N GLU A 268 10.41 17.58 -16.88
CA GLU A 268 11.76 17.06 -17.05
C GLU A 268 12.15 16.04 -15.98
N TYR A 269 11.85 16.35 -14.72
CA TYR A 269 12.36 15.60 -13.58
C TYR A 269 11.35 14.63 -12.96
N VAL A 270 10.07 14.70 -13.35
CA VAL A 270 9.05 13.76 -12.86
C VAL A 270 8.31 13.11 -14.03
N GLY A 271 7.78 13.90 -14.96
CA GLY A 271 7.02 13.39 -16.10
C GLY A 271 7.80 12.44 -17.00
N LYS A 272 8.96 12.87 -17.52
CA LYS A 272 9.84 12.07 -18.39
C LYS A 272 10.36 10.79 -17.71
N PRO A 273 10.88 10.81 -16.47
CA PRO A 273 11.33 9.58 -15.84
C PRO A 273 10.19 8.61 -15.49
N LEU A 274 9.01 9.10 -15.08
CA LEU A 274 7.84 8.23 -14.89
C LEU A 274 7.39 7.61 -16.21
N ASP A 275 7.29 8.39 -17.28
CA ASP A 275 6.97 7.87 -18.62
C ASP A 275 8.00 6.82 -19.09
N SER A 276 9.29 7.08 -18.85
CA SER A 276 10.37 6.13 -19.15
C SER A 276 10.23 4.82 -18.36
N LEU A 277 9.88 4.91 -17.08
CA LEU A 277 9.62 3.74 -16.23
C LEU A 277 8.43 2.94 -16.74
N LEU A 278 7.29 3.60 -17.00
CA LEU A 278 6.08 2.94 -17.50
C LEU A 278 6.32 2.26 -18.85
N ASN A 279 6.99 2.95 -19.78
CA ASN A 279 7.34 2.39 -21.09
C ASN A 279 8.32 1.22 -20.97
N TYR A 280 9.33 1.33 -20.09
CA TYR A 280 10.24 0.22 -19.83
C TYR A 280 9.50 -1.00 -19.26
N LEU A 281 8.61 -0.81 -18.29
CA LEU A 281 7.83 -1.90 -17.71
C LEU A 281 6.92 -2.56 -18.76
N GLU A 282 6.21 -1.76 -19.56
CA GLU A 282 5.26 -2.27 -20.55
C GLU A 282 5.93 -2.94 -21.75
N PHE A 283 6.98 -2.34 -22.31
CA PHE A 283 7.53 -2.76 -23.60
C PHE A 283 8.86 -3.50 -23.50
N ASN A 284 9.59 -3.38 -22.39
CA ASN A 284 10.91 -4.00 -22.24
C ASN A 284 10.93 -5.08 -21.15
N HIS A 285 10.61 -4.72 -19.90
CA HIS A 285 10.65 -5.65 -18.76
C HIS A 285 9.64 -6.79 -18.91
N SER A 286 8.44 -6.49 -19.41
CA SER A 286 7.39 -7.48 -19.70
C SER A 286 7.86 -8.65 -20.54
N GLN A 287 8.82 -8.43 -21.45
CA GLN A 287 9.41 -9.49 -22.27
C GLN A 287 10.21 -10.50 -21.44
N TYR A 288 10.74 -10.11 -20.28
CA TYR A 288 11.53 -10.99 -19.41
C TYR A 288 10.69 -11.72 -18.37
N CYS A 289 9.43 -11.32 -18.18
CA CYS A 289 8.50 -12.01 -17.31
C CYS A 289 8.22 -13.42 -17.81
N VAL A 290 8.16 -14.37 -16.88
CA VAL A 290 8.09 -15.79 -17.23
C VAL A 290 6.67 -16.34 -17.07
N PRO A 291 6.24 -17.30 -17.90
CA PRO A 291 4.98 -17.98 -17.66
C PRO A 291 4.92 -18.61 -16.26
N SER A 292 3.73 -18.65 -15.66
CA SER A 292 3.53 -19.18 -14.30
C SER A 292 3.94 -20.65 -14.11
N ASN A 293 4.08 -21.43 -15.19
CA ASN A 293 4.64 -22.79 -15.11
C ASN A 293 6.17 -22.83 -14.97
N ILE A 294 6.88 -21.72 -15.21
CA ILE A 294 8.33 -21.58 -15.01
C ILE A 294 8.63 -21.06 -13.60
N SER A 295 7.90 -20.02 -13.17
CA SER A 295 7.98 -19.47 -11.82
C SER A 295 6.61 -18.93 -11.44
N SER A 296 6.09 -19.38 -10.30
CA SER A 296 4.77 -18.98 -9.79
C SER A 296 4.84 -18.21 -8.47
N GLY A 297 6.04 -17.92 -7.97
CA GLY A 297 6.24 -17.18 -6.73
C GLY A 297 7.71 -17.06 -6.33
N LEU A 298 7.95 -16.50 -5.13
CA LEU A 298 9.31 -16.25 -4.65
C LEU A 298 10.12 -17.54 -4.47
N ALA A 299 9.50 -18.64 -4.03
CA ALA A 299 10.22 -19.88 -3.70
C ALA A 299 10.99 -20.52 -4.88
N THR A 300 10.66 -20.13 -6.12
CA THR A 300 11.31 -20.58 -7.36
C THR A 300 12.38 -19.61 -7.88
N LEU A 301 12.65 -18.52 -7.14
CA LEU A 301 13.68 -17.53 -7.48
C LEU A 301 14.97 -17.74 -6.67
N PRO A 302 16.15 -17.46 -7.25
CA PRO A 302 16.36 -16.93 -8.60
C PRO A 302 16.18 -17.99 -9.70
N LEU A 303 15.67 -17.57 -10.86
CA LEU A 303 15.72 -18.36 -12.09
C LEU A 303 17.17 -18.66 -12.45
N SER A 304 17.49 -19.85 -12.99
CA SER A 304 18.87 -20.20 -13.37
C SER A 304 19.34 -19.57 -14.69
N TYR A 305 18.40 -19.15 -15.53
CA TYR A 305 18.66 -18.54 -16.84
C TYR A 305 17.74 -17.35 -17.08
N ILE A 306 18.17 -16.43 -17.93
CA ILE A 306 17.34 -15.31 -18.40
C ILE A 306 16.36 -15.84 -19.42
N TYR A 307 15.10 -15.42 -19.30
CA TYR A 307 14.03 -15.73 -20.24
C TYR A 307 13.65 -14.49 -21.04
N LYS A 308 13.22 -14.69 -22.28
CA LYS A 308 12.65 -13.63 -23.12
C LYS A 308 11.47 -14.16 -23.92
N ASN A 309 10.32 -13.49 -23.81
CA ASN A 309 9.04 -13.89 -24.40
C ASN A 309 8.70 -15.35 -24.06
N GLY A 310 8.90 -15.74 -22.80
CA GLY A 310 8.67 -17.10 -22.29
C GLY A 310 9.73 -18.15 -22.66
N ASN A 311 10.72 -17.80 -23.48
CA ASN A 311 11.75 -18.74 -23.93
C ASN A 311 13.07 -18.53 -23.17
N ASN A 312 13.73 -19.63 -22.79
CA ASN A 312 15.06 -19.58 -22.18
C ASN A 312 16.09 -19.08 -23.21
N THR A 313 16.87 -18.06 -22.85
CA THR A 313 17.88 -17.45 -23.73
C THR A 313 19.24 -18.18 -23.71
N GLY A 314 19.44 -19.12 -22.78
CA GLY A 314 20.72 -19.79 -22.53
C GLY A 314 21.72 -18.96 -21.70
N ILE A 315 21.43 -17.68 -21.44
CA ILE A 315 22.26 -16.81 -20.61
C ILE A 315 21.99 -17.10 -19.13
N ARG A 316 23.03 -17.47 -18.38
CA ARG A 316 22.91 -17.72 -16.93
C ARG A 316 22.67 -16.43 -16.16
N THR A 317 21.83 -16.52 -15.14
CA THR A 317 21.65 -15.46 -14.16
C THR A 317 22.78 -15.47 -13.14
N THR A 318 22.98 -14.34 -12.45
CA THR A 318 24.00 -14.24 -11.40
C THR A 318 23.57 -14.91 -10.10
N GLY A 319 22.27 -14.88 -9.78
CA GLY A 319 21.72 -15.38 -8.52
C GLY A 319 22.25 -14.64 -7.29
N LYS A 320 22.67 -13.37 -7.44
CA LYS A 320 23.37 -12.60 -6.41
C LYS A 320 22.85 -11.17 -6.32
N LEU A 321 22.97 -10.59 -5.12
CA LEU A 321 22.81 -9.16 -4.87
C LEU A 321 23.99 -8.37 -5.46
N PRO A 322 23.85 -7.04 -5.65
CA PRO A 322 24.95 -6.21 -6.14
C PRO A 322 26.24 -6.32 -5.33
N SER A 323 26.15 -6.54 -4.01
CA SER A 323 27.31 -6.75 -3.13
C SER A 323 27.85 -8.19 -3.12
N GLY A 324 27.26 -9.11 -3.88
CA GLY A 324 27.77 -10.46 -4.14
C GLY A 324 27.19 -11.57 -3.27
N GLU A 325 26.39 -11.25 -2.25
CA GLU A 325 25.67 -12.23 -1.44
C GLU A 325 24.67 -13.01 -2.31
N PRO A 326 24.48 -14.32 -2.05
CA PRO A 326 23.53 -15.13 -2.80
C PRO A 326 22.08 -14.68 -2.55
N LEU A 327 21.25 -14.79 -3.59
CA LEU A 327 19.81 -14.57 -3.50
C LEU A 327 19.07 -15.88 -3.27
N SER A 328 18.03 -15.82 -2.45
CA SER A 328 17.12 -16.95 -2.19
C SER A 328 15.70 -16.43 -1.99
N GLY A 329 14.81 -16.73 -2.93
CA GLY A 329 13.43 -16.29 -2.80
C GLY A 329 12.66 -17.05 -1.71
N LYS A 330 13.14 -18.23 -1.27
CA LYS A 330 12.64 -18.91 -0.05
C LYS A 330 12.97 -18.12 1.21
N GLU A 331 14.19 -17.59 1.30
CA GLU A 331 14.58 -16.73 2.41
C GLU A 331 13.83 -15.40 2.37
N ALA A 332 13.65 -14.81 1.19
CA ALA A 332 12.82 -13.63 1.00
C ALA A 332 11.40 -13.85 1.53
N TYR A 333 10.74 -14.96 1.16
CA TYR A 333 9.42 -15.31 1.67
C TYR A 333 9.40 -15.44 3.21
N THR A 334 10.44 -16.05 3.79
CA THR A 334 10.58 -16.19 5.24
C THR A 334 10.74 -14.83 5.94
N MET A 335 11.44 -13.87 5.32
CA MET A 335 11.58 -12.50 5.86
C MET A 335 10.29 -11.70 5.78
N ILE A 336 9.45 -11.95 4.76
CA ILE A 336 8.19 -11.22 4.53
C ILE A 336 7.05 -11.76 5.39
N LEU A 337 6.98 -13.07 5.59
CA LEU A 337 5.86 -13.76 6.24
C LEU A 337 5.45 -13.18 7.61
N PRO A 338 6.38 -12.85 8.54
CA PRO A 338 6.02 -12.33 9.87
C PRO A 338 5.25 -11.01 9.85
N TYR A 339 5.40 -10.21 8.78
CA TYR A 339 4.60 -9.00 8.60
C TYR A 339 3.10 -9.34 8.52
N PHE A 340 2.76 -10.41 7.82
CA PHE A 340 1.36 -10.79 7.57
C PHE A 340 0.79 -11.71 8.63
N THR A 341 1.57 -12.63 9.18
CA THR A 341 1.09 -13.54 10.23
C THR A 341 1.04 -12.87 11.59
N THR A 342 1.81 -11.81 11.80
CA THR A 342 1.99 -11.12 13.09
C THR A 342 2.48 -12.06 14.21
N ASN A 343 3.10 -13.19 13.82
CA ASN A 343 3.62 -14.21 14.72
C ASN A 343 4.94 -14.79 14.16
N GLN A 344 5.52 -15.78 14.84
CA GLN A 344 6.79 -16.40 14.46
C GLN A 344 6.61 -17.78 13.79
N MET A 345 5.44 -18.06 13.21
CA MET A 345 5.21 -19.29 12.47
C MET A 345 6.10 -19.33 11.22
N SER A 346 6.74 -20.47 10.98
CA SER A 346 7.47 -20.71 9.74
C SER A 346 6.50 -20.93 8.56
N PRO A 347 6.98 -20.85 7.31
CA PRO A 347 6.20 -21.25 6.14
C PRO A 347 5.56 -22.65 6.28
N ASP A 348 6.28 -23.62 6.83
CA ASP A 348 5.80 -25.00 7.00
C ASP A 348 4.74 -25.11 8.11
N ASP A 349 4.85 -24.31 9.17
CA ASP A 349 3.83 -24.23 10.21
C ASP A 349 2.52 -23.67 9.64
N VAL A 350 2.61 -22.61 8.84
CA VAL A 350 1.44 -22.00 8.17
C VAL A 350 0.81 -22.99 7.21
N TYR A 351 1.61 -23.70 6.41
CA TYR A 351 1.13 -24.73 5.50
C TYR A 351 0.41 -25.86 6.26
N SER A 352 1.03 -26.38 7.33
CA SER A 352 0.47 -27.45 8.16
C SER A 352 -0.84 -27.03 8.84
N LEU A 353 -0.93 -25.78 9.31
CA LEU A 353 -2.16 -25.22 9.83
C LEU A 353 -3.23 -25.13 8.73
N GLY A 354 -2.86 -24.71 7.52
CA GLY A 354 -3.74 -24.67 6.35
C GLY A 354 -4.36 -26.03 6.04
N GLU A 355 -3.54 -27.08 5.94
CA GLU A 355 -4.00 -28.46 5.71
C GLU A 355 -4.95 -28.93 6.82
N LYS A 356 -4.62 -28.64 8.08
CA LYS A 356 -5.49 -28.96 9.22
C LYS A 356 -6.85 -28.26 9.10
N MET A 357 -6.86 -26.96 8.79
CA MET A 357 -8.10 -26.20 8.64
C MET A 357 -8.92 -26.68 7.44
N LEU A 358 -8.27 -27.05 6.34
CA LEU A 358 -8.92 -27.64 5.17
C LEU A 358 -9.64 -28.95 5.53
N GLY A 359 -8.96 -29.83 6.26
CA GLY A 359 -9.54 -31.09 6.75
C GLY A 359 -10.75 -30.89 7.69
N GLN A 360 -10.85 -29.74 8.37
CA GLN A 360 -11.99 -29.41 9.22
C GLN A 360 -13.16 -28.75 8.48
N LEU A 361 -12.86 -27.90 7.49
CA LEU A 361 -13.86 -27.07 6.81
C LEU A 361 -14.42 -27.73 5.55
N TYR A 362 -13.61 -28.48 4.81
CA TYR A 362 -14.05 -29.14 3.57
C TYR A 362 -15.22 -30.11 3.79
N PRO A 363 -15.24 -30.96 4.85
CA PRO A 363 -16.37 -31.85 5.10
C PRO A 363 -17.70 -31.09 5.29
N ARG A 364 -17.67 -29.91 5.92
CA ARG A 364 -18.87 -29.07 6.08
C ARG A 364 -19.37 -28.53 4.75
N ALA A 365 -18.45 -28.17 3.84
CA ALA A 365 -18.81 -27.77 2.48
C ALA A 365 -19.43 -28.93 1.70
N VAL A 366 -18.91 -30.14 1.86
CA VAL A 366 -19.48 -31.37 1.28
C VAL A 366 -20.89 -31.63 1.81
N GLU A 367 -21.12 -31.50 3.12
CA GLU A 367 -22.46 -31.66 3.72
C GLU A 367 -23.46 -30.67 3.12
N MET A 368 -23.07 -29.41 2.95
CA MET A 368 -23.89 -28.41 2.27
C MET A 368 -24.16 -28.78 0.81
N ALA A 369 -23.15 -29.25 0.08
CA ALA A 369 -23.30 -29.70 -1.30
C ALA A 369 -24.31 -30.84 -1.40
N LYS A 370 -24.21 -31.86 -0.53
CA LYS A 370 -25.17 -32.98 -0.47
C LYS A 370 -26.59 -32.50 -0.17
N LYS A 371 -26.74 -31.58 0.79
CA LYS A 371 -28.04 -31.01 1.17
C LYS A 371 -28.70 -30.23 0.02
N LEU A 372 -27.92 -29.42 -0.70
CA LEU A 372 -28.45 -28.55 -1.75
C LEU A 372 -28.71 -29.29 -3.08
N THR A 373 -27.90 -30.32 -3.38
CA THR A 373 -28.04 -31.11 -4.61
C THR A 373 -28.91 -32.35 -4.44
N GLY A 374 -29.17 -32.78 -3.20
CA GLY A 374 -29.84 -34.04 -2.88
C GLY A 374 -29.00 -35.30 -3.17
N LYS A 375 -27.75 -35.16 -3.62
CA LYS A 375 -26.86 -36.28 -3.92
C LYS A 375 -26.22 -36.84 -2.66
N GLN A 376 -26.17 -38.17 -2.56
CA GLN A 376 -25.56 -38.86 -1.42
C GLN A 376 -24.05 -39.11 -1.63
N ASN A 377 -23.66 -39.38 -2.88
CA ASN A 377 -22.26 -39.53 -3.25
C ASN A 377 -21.55 -38.16 -3.22
N GLU A 378 -20.41 -38.10 -2.56
CA GLU A 378 -19.65 -36.85 -2.38
C GLU A 378 -19.16 -36.24 -3.69
N ALA A 379 -18.51 -37.01 -4.56
CA ALA A 379 -17.99 -36.49 -5.82
C ALA A 379 -19.13 -35.92 -6.69
N GLN A 380 -20.25 -36.64 -6.79
CA GLN A 380 -21.43 -36.17 -7.52
C GLN A 380 -22.04 -34.90 -6.89
N ALA A 381 -22.16 -34.86 -5.57
CA ALA A 381 -22.67 -33.70 -4.85
C ALA A 381 -21.79 -32.46 -5.07
N VAL A 382 -20.47 -32.62 -4.95
CA VAL A 382 -19.50 -31.54 -5.13
C VAL A 382 -19.49 -31.04 -6.57
N ASP A 383 -19.50 -31.95 -7.56
CA ASP A 383 -19.49 -31.57 -8.97
C ASP A 383 -20.77 -30.84 -9.38
N GLU A 384 -21.93 -31.33 -8.94
CA GLU A 384 -23.21 -30.67 -9.21
C GLU A 384 -23.30 -29.32 -8.49
N PHE A 385 -22.85 -29.24 -7.25
CA PHE A 385 -22.83 -27.99 -6.51
C PHE A 385 -21.90 -26.95 -7.16
N LYS A 386 -20.71 -27.35 -7.63
CA LYS A 386 -19.82 -26.46 -8.41
C LYS A 386 -20.51 -25.93 -9.66
N ARG A 387 -21.24 -26.76 -10.42
CA ARG A 387 -22.02 -26.30 -11.58
C ARG A 387 -23.10 -25.29 -11.19
N SER A 388 -23.78 -25.49 -10.05
CA SER A 388 -24.75 -24.51 -9.53
C SER A 388 -24.08 -23.18 -9.17
N LEU A 389 -22.91 -23.21 -8.53
CA LEU A 389 -22.15 -22.00 -8.17
C LEU A 389 -21.60 -21.24 -9.39
N GLN A 390 -21.37 -21.94 -10.50
CA GLN A 390 -20.89 -21.37 -11.77
C GLN A 390 -22.03 -20.94 -12.70
N ASN A 391 -23.29 -21.15 -12.33
CA ASN A 391 -24.43 -20.74 -13.14
C ASN A 391 -24.50 -19.20 -13.23
N GLN A 392 -24.82 -18.66 -14.40
CA GLN A 392 -24.91 -17.21 -14.63
C GLN A 392 -25.84 -16.48 -13.65
N SER A 393 -26.89 -17.15 -13.17
CA SER A 393 -27.80 -16.61 -12.15
C SER A 393 -27.11 -16.26 -10.81
N MET A 394 -25.92 -16.79 -10.55
CA MET A 394 -25.11 -16.46 -9.38
C MET A 394 -24.31 -15.16 -9.54
N PHE A 395 -24.36 -14.50 -10.70
CA PHE A 395 -23.62 -13.27 -10.98
C PHE A 395 -24.57 -12.09 -11.25
N PHE A 396 -24.00 -10.90 -11.35
CA PHE A 396 -24.73 -9.63 -11.50
C PHE A 396 -24.77 -9.14 -12.96
N ASN A 397 -23.93 -9.70 -13.83
CA ASN A 397 -24.11 -9.60 -15.27
C ASN A 397 -25.00 -10.75 -15.76
N GLU A 398 -26.01 -10.42 -16.57
CA GLU A 398 -26.97 -11.40 -17.13
C GLU A 398 -26.36 -12.17 -18.30
N GLU A 399 -25.49 -11.50 -19.06
CA GLU A 399 -24.82 -12.02 -20.24
C GLU A 399 -23.29 -11.87 -20.08
N LYS A 400 -22.55 -12.58 -20.94
CA LYS A 400 -21.10 -12.44 -21.02
C LYS A 400 -20.75 -10.98 -21.35
N ILE A 401 -19.83 -10.40 -20.58
CA ILE A 401 -19.35 -9.04 -20.84
C ILE A 401 -18.67 -8.98 -22.22
N PRO A 402 -19.01 -8.00 -23.08
CA PRO A 402 -18.39 -7.84 -24.38
C PRO A 402 -16.87 -7.61 -24.32
N GLU A 403 -16.16 -8.08 -25.35
CA GLU A 403 -14.69 -7.96 -25.43
C GLU A 403 -14.21 -6.51 -25.48
N ASN A 404 -14.99 -5.62 -26.10
CA ASN A 404 -14.70 -4.19 -26.14
C ASN A 404 -14.82 -3.49 -24.77
N GLU A 405 -15.34 -4.16 -23.74
CA GLU A 405 -15.35 -3.68 -22.35
C GLU A 405 -14.28 -4.37 -21.47
N THR A 406 -13.47 -5.25 -22.04
CA THR A 406 -12.51 -6.10 -21.30
C THR A 406 -11.08 -6.00 -21.84
N ASN A 407 -10.84 -5.17 -22.86
CA ASN A 407 -9.53 -4.99 -23.48
C ASN A 407 -8.77 -3.77 -22.92
N LYS A 408 -7.53 -3.58 -23.37
CA LYS A 408 -6.68 -2.44 -22.96
C LYS A 408 -7.34 -1.07 -23.21
N ASP A 409 -8.12 -0.94 -24.29
CA ASP A 409 -8.84 0.31 -24.61
C ASP A 409 -9.93 0.61 -23.56
N ALA A 410 -10.67 -0.40 -23.14
CA ALA A 410 -11.64 -0.29 -22.04
C ALA A 410 -10.98 0.08 -20.71
N PHE A 411 -9.77 -0.42 -20.43
CA PHE A 411 -9.03 -0.10 -19.21
C PHE A 411 -8.61 1.37 -19.16
N ALA A 412 -8.27 1.94 -20.32
CA ALA A 412 -7.91 3.35 -20.48
C ALA A 412 -9.12 4.29 -20.47
N LYS A 413 -10.28 3.85 -21.01
CA LYS A 413 -11.48 4.69 -21.16
C LYS A 413 -12.49 4.57 -20.03
N CYS A 414 -12.62 3.42 -19.37
CA CYS A 414 -13.62 3.21 -18.31
C CYS A 414 -12.99 3.42 -16.93
N THR A 415 -12.59 4.65 -16.62
CA THR A 415 -11.81 4.93 -15.39
C THR A 415 -12.63 5.50 -14.24
N SER A 416 -13.92 5.76 -14.47
CA SER A 416 -14.88 6.24 -13.49
C SER A 416 -16.28 5.72 -13.84
N MET A 417 -17.25 5.83 -12.93
CA MET A 417 -18.63 5.43 -13.21
C MET A 417 -19.25 6.26 -14.34
N GLU A 418 -18.88 7.54 -14.45
CA GLU A 418 -19.34 8.44 -15.52
C GLU A 418 -18.81 8.00 -16.88
N GLN A 419 -17.52 7.64 -16.95
CA GLN A 419 -16.92 7.17 -18.20
C GLN A 419 -17.37 5.74 -18.54
N ALA A 420 -17.51 4.88 -17.53
CA ALA A 420 -18.02 3.52 -17.69
C ALA A 420 -19.42 3.51 -18.29
N LYS A 421 -20.29 4.45 -17.90
CA LYS A 421 -21.63 4.59 -18.52
C LYS A 421 -21.56 4.80 -20.04
N ILE A 422 -20.50 5.42 -20.54
CA ILE A 422 -20.32 5.75 -21.96
C ILE A 422 -19.58 4.62 -22.69
N TYR A 423 -18.47 4.16 -22.13
CA TYR A 423 -17.52 3.27 -22.81
C TYR A 423 -17.62 1.79 -22.39
N CYS A 424 -18.19 1.51 -21.21
CA CYS A 424 -18.42 0.15 -20.69
C CYS A 424 -19.85 -0.02 -20.14
N PRO A 425 -20.91 0.21 -20.94
CA PRO A 425 -22.29 0.25 -20.46
C PRO A 425 -22.79 -1.06 -19.86
N ASN A 426 -22.31 -2.23 -20.32
CA ASN A 426 -22.75 -3.52 -19.78
C ASN A 426 -22.17 -3.75 -18.38
N ARG A 427 -20.87 -3.48 -18.19
CA ARG A 427 -20.23 -3.51 -16.86
C ARG A 427 -20.85 -2.48 -15.93
N TYR A 428 -21.12 -1.28 -16.42
CA TYR A 428 -21.77 -0.22 -15.65
C TYR A 428 -23.13 -0.68 -15.12
N LYS A 429 -23.99 -1.25 -15.97
CA LYS A 429 -25.31 -1.78 -15.56
C LYS A 429 -25.16 -2.88 -14.50
N ALA A 430 -24.29 -3.86 -14.75
CA ALA A 430 -24.05 -4.96 -13.81
C ALA A 430 -23.50 -4.46 -12.45
N MET A 431 -22.62 -3.45 -12.47
CA MET A 431 -22.06 -2.85 -11.25
C MET A 431 -23.13 -2.15 -10.41
N LEU A 432 -24.09 -1.46 -11.02
CA LEU A 432 -25.21 -0.87 -10.28
C LEU A 432 -26.08 -1.94 -9.60
N THR A 433 -26.40 -3.02 -10.31
CA THR A 433 -27.13 -4.15 -9.72
C THR A 433 -26.36 -4.80 -8.57
N TRP A 434 -25.04 -4.90 -8.70
CA TRP A 434 -24.19 -5.41 -7.62
C TRP A 434 -24.20 -4.46 -6.41
N PHE A 435 -24.11 -3.14 -6.62
CA PHE A 435 -24.21 -2.16 -5.54
C PHE A 435 -25.52 -2.26 -4.77
N ASP A 436 -26.65 -2.33 -5.47
CA ASP A 436 -27.97 -2.44 -4.83
C ASP A 436 -28.06 -3.70 -3.97
N PHE A 437 -27.56 -4.83 -4.48
CA PHE A 437 -27.56 -6.08 -3.73
C PHE A 437 -26.71 -6.01 -2.47
N VAL A 438 -25.50 -5.45 -2.56
CA VAL A 438 -24.59 -5.35 -1.40
C VAL A 438 -25.11 -4.34 -0.37
N ASN A 439 -25.75 -3.25 -0.80
CA ASN A 439 -26.43 -2.32 0.11
C ASN A 439 -27.55 -3.00 0.90
N ASN A 440 -28.34 -3.86 0.26
CA ASN A 440 -29.36 -4.65 0.93
C ASN A 440 -28.73 -5.65 1.92
N ALA A 441 -27.65 -6.34 1.53
CA ALA A 441 -26.93 -7.26 2.42
C ALA A 441 -26.38 -6.54 3.67
N MET A 442 -25.82 -5.33 3.52
CA MET A 442 -25.37 -4.51 4.66
C MET A 442 -26.53 -4.08 5.55
N SER A 443 -27.68 -3.73 4.96
CA SER A 443 -28.89 -3.36 5.69
C SER A 443 -29.45 -4.53 6.52
N ASP A 444 -29.40 -5.74 5.97
CA ASP A 444 -29.82 -6.97 6.67
C ASP A 444 -28.87 -7.37 7.80
N LEU A 445 -27.58 -7.02 7.68
CA LEU A 445 -26.56 -7.28 8.70
C LEU A 445 -26.62 -6.29 9.86
N ALA A 446 -26.92 -5.02 9.59
CA ALA A 446 -26.90 -3.94 10.58
C ALA A 446 -27.65 -4.24 11.90
N PRO A 447 -28.92 -4.71 11.90
CA PRO A 447 -29.63 -5.02 13.14
C PRO A 447 -29.07 -6.26 13.86
N LYS A 448 -28.32 -7.13 13.17
CA LYS A 448 -27.71 -8.33 13.75
C LYS A 448 -26.40 -8.03 14.49
N THR A 449 -25.76 -6.89 14.22
CA THR A 449 -24.47 -6.51 14.80
C THR A 449 -24.56 -5.34 15.78
N ASN A 450 -25.69 -4.62 15.83
CA ASN A 450 -25.84 -3.39 16.61
C ASN A 450 -25.64 -3.56 18.13
N HIS A 451 -25.91 -4.76 18.66
CA HIS A 451 -25.80 -5.09 20.07
C HIS A 451 -24.40 -5.56 20.47
N MET A 452 -23.52 -5.80 19.48
CA MET A 452 -22.14 -6.26 19.73
C MET A 452 -21.19 -5.12 20.10
N PHE A 453 -21.52 -3.88 19.71
CA PHE A 453 -20.67 -2.70 19.92
C PHE A 453 -21.48 -1.51 20.43
N HIS A 454 -20.80 -0.60 21.13
CA HIS A 454 -21.40 0.67 21.54
C HIS A 454 -21.15 1.73 20.47
N PHE A 455 -22.17 2.05 19.67
CA PHE A 455 -22.06 3.04 18.58
C PHE A 455 -22.28 4.50 19.04
N THR A 456 -22.87 4.70 20.21
CA THR A 456 -23.24 6.04 20.73
C THR A 456 -23.10 6.11 22.26
N GLY A 457 -23.16 7.33 22.81
CA GLY A 457 -23.13 7.59 24.24
C GLY A 457 -21.73 7.49 24.87
N ASN A 458 -21.68 7.58 26.20
CA ASN A 458 -20.42 7.66 26.96
C ASN A 458 -19.58 6.37 26.92
N ARG A 459 -20.13 5.27 26.41
CA ARG A 459 -19.43 4.00 26.22
C ARG A 459 -19.11 3.73 24.75
N GLN A 460 -19.28 4.72 23.87
CA GLN A 460 -19.03 4.55 22.44
C GLN A 460 -17.63 3.94 22.23
N SER A 461 -17.61 2.73 21.69
CA SER A 461 -16.39 1.99 21.38
C SER A 461 -16.05 2.05 19.90
N THR A 462 -16.99 2.45 19.04
CA THR A 462 -16.80 2.47 17.59
C THR A 462 -17.42 3.70 16.89
N PRO A 463 -16.71 4.36 15.93
CA PRO A 463 -17.28 5.42 15.12
C PRO A 463 -18.43 4.92 14.23
N ASN A 464 -19.47 5.74 14.10
CA ASN A 464 -20.62 5.42 13.25
C ASN A 464 -20.53 6.11 11.87
N CYS A 465 -19.36 6.07 11.23
CA CYS A 465 -19.19 6.69 9.91
C CYS A 465 -20.01 5.93 8.85
N PRO A 466 -20.55 6.63 7.83
CA PRO A 466 -21.24 6.00 6.72
C PRO A 466 -20.28 5.19 5.83
N ILE A 467 -20.83 4.21 5.13
CA ILE A 467 -20.13 3.39 4.13
C ILE A 467 -20.71 3.70 2.76
N GLN A 468 -19.84 3.93 1.78
CA GLN A 468 -20.20 4.11 0.40
C GLN A 468 -19.64 2.97 -0.44
N LEU A 469 -20.50 2.35 -1.25
CA LEU A 469 -20.04 1.43 -2.30
C LEU A 469 -19.45 2.22 -3.46
N VAL A 470 -18.28 1.81 -3.91
CA VAL A 470 -17.58 2.40 -5.06
C VAL A 470 -16.99 1.32 -5.95
N ALA A 471 -16.77 1.63 -7.22
CA ALA A 471 -16.11 0.72 -8.14
C ALA A 471 -14.59 0.88 -8.04
N ASN A 472 -13.87 -0.24 -8.05
CA ASN A 472 -12.42 -0.27 -8.24
C ASN A 472 -12.09 -0.51 -9.71
N PHE A 473 -11.58 0.52 -10.36
CA PHE A 473 -11.22 0.49 -11.77
C PHE A 473 -9.79 -0.02 -12.03
N ASN A 474 -9.06 -0.57 -11.06
CA ASN A 474 -7.79 -1.25 -11.36
C ASN A 474 -8.08 -2.61 -12.04
N PRO A 475 -7.69 -2.83 -13.31
CA PRO A 475 -7.94 -4.11 -13.99
C PRO A 475 -7.18 -5.28 -13.37
N GLY A 476 -6.07 -5.03 -12.66
CA GLY A 476 -5.35 -6.06 -11.89
C GLY A 476 -5.99 -6.42 -10.54
N THR A 477 -7.15 -5.84 -10.20
CA THR A 477 -7.86 -6.14 -8.95
C THR A 477 -9.05 -7.07 -9.18
N GLY A 478 -8.93 -8.31 -8.70
CA GLY A 478 -10.00 -9.31 -8.70
C GLY A 478 -10.75 -9.46 -7.37
N TYR A 479 -10.51 -8.57 -6.40
CA TYR A 479 -11.03 -8.71 -5.04
C TYR A 479 -11.76 -7.45 -4.57
N GLN A 480 -12.69 -7.67 -3.64
CA GLN A 480 -13.40 -6.63 -2.91
C GLN A 480 -12.49 -6.08 -1.82
N SER A 481 -12.59 -4.78 -1.50
CA SER A 481 -11.70 -4.16 -0.50
C SER A 481 -12.33 -2.98 0.22
N TYR A 482 -11.75 -2.60 1.34
CA TYR A 482 -12.18 -1.47 2.16
C TYR A 482 -11.14 -0.33 2.18
N SER A 483 -11.60 0.91 2.25
CA SER A 483 -10.79 2.08 2.59
C SER A 483 -11.46 2.88 3.70
N ALA A 484 -10.68 3.29 4.69
CA ALA A 484 -11.19 3.93 5.90
C ALA A 484 -11.82 5.31 5.63
N SER A 485 -12.80 5.65 6.47
CA SER A 485 -13.27 7.02 6.67
C SER A 485 -12.20 7.86 7.39
N ASP A 486 -12.36 9.18 7.43
CA ASP A 486 -11.55 10.07 8.27
C ASP A 486 -12.06 10.10 9.72
N LYS A 487 -11.28 10.73 10.62
CA LYS A 487 -11.55 10.77 12.07
C LYS A 487 -12.91 11.39 12.37
N GLU A 488 -13.25 12.42 11.61
CA GLU A 488 -14.43 13.24 11.79
C GLU A 488 -15.66 12.68 11.05
N CYS A 489 -15.53 11.53 10.37
CA CYS A 489 -16.52 10.97 9.47
C CYS A 489 -17.00 11.95 8.38
N THR A 490 -16.18 12.92 7.95
CA THR A 490 -16.54 13.88 6.90
C THR A 490 -16.55 13.23 5.51
N LYS A 491 -15.83 12.12 5.36
CA LYS A 491 -15.88 11.23 4.20
C LYS A 491 -16.39 9.86 4.60
N ALA A 492 -17.21 9.24 3.77
CA ALA A 492 -17.62 7.85 4.00
C ALA A 492 -16.42 6.89 3.88
N GLY A 493 -16.44 5.80 4.66
CA GLY A 493 -15.60 4.64 4.37
C GLY A 493 -16.01 4.05 3.03
N GLN A 494 -15.06 3.54 2.25
CA GLN A 494 -15.33 3.04 0.90
C GLN A 494 -15.24 1.53 0.87
N TYR A 495 -16.34 0.86 0.53
CA TYR A 495 -16.35 -0.56 0.18
C TYR A 495 -16.29 -0.67 -1.34
N ARG A 496 -15.15 -1.17 -1.85
CA ARG A 496 -14.73 -1.10 -3.24
C ARG A 496 -14.96 -2.44 -3.93
N LEU A 497 -15.78 -2.46 -4.97
CA LEU A 497 -16.07 -3.65 -5.77
C LEU A 497 -15.24 -3.66 -7.07
N PRO A 498 -14.59 -4.77 -7.45
CA PRO A 498 -13.76 -4.83 -8.67
C PRO A 498 -14.59 -4.68 -9.95
N PHE A 499 -14.22 -3.76 -10.82
CA PHE A 499 -15.00 -3.41 -12.02
C PHE A 499 -14.75 -4.35 -13.22
N TYR A 500 -13.55 -4.95 -13.30
CA TYR A 500 -13.08 -5.67 -14.47
C TYR A 500 -13.15 -7.20 -14.35
N LEU A 501 -13.97 -7.73 -13.42
CA LEU A 501 -14.21 -9.17 -13.35
C LEU A 501 -14.87 -9.70 -14.64
N ASN A 502 -14.53 -10.92 -15.04
CA ASN A 502 -15.23 -11.59 -16.15
C ASN A 502 -16.71 -11.84 -15.79
N GLU A 503 -16.95 -12.24 -14.54
CA GLU A 503 -18.28 -12.41 -13.96
C GLU A 503 -18.39 -11.55 -12.70
N MET A 504 -19.38 -10.65 -12.67
CA MET A 504 -19.57 -9.68 -11.59
C MET A 504 -20.23 -10.35 -10.39
N GLY A 505 -19.60 -10.32 -9.21
CA GLY A 505 -20.09 -10.98 -7.99
C GLY A 505 -19.11 -12.02 -7.46
N PRO A 506 -19.56 -13.19 -6.97
CA PRO A 506 -20.90 -13.78 -7.06
C PRO A 506 -21.88 -13.41 -5.92
N ARG A 507 -23.19 -13.64 -6.11
CA ARG A 507 -24.26 -13.36 -5.15
C ARG A 507 -24.14 -14.14 -3.84
N TYR A 508 -23.74 -15.42 -3.92
CA TYR A 508 -23.77 -16.34 -2.78
C TYR A 508 -22.77 -15.97 -1.66
N ASN A 509 -21.73 -15.17 -1.96
CA ASN A 509 -20.76 -14.73 -0.96
C ASN A 509 -21.02 -13.31 -0.44
N ALA A 510 -21.99 -12.59 -1.00
CA ALA A 510 -22.14 -11.16 -0.75
C ALA A 510 -22.39 -10.84 0.73
N ILE A 511 -23.13 -11.69 1.45
CA ILE A 511 -23.38 -11.48 2.89
C ILE A 511 -22.09 -11.62 3.69
N SER A 512 -21.29 -12.66 3.45
CA SER A 512 -20.05 -12.87 4.21
C SER A 512 -19.01 -11.81 3.88
N VAL A 513 -18.89 -11.40 2.61
CA VAL A 513 -17.96 -10.34 2.21
C VAL A 513 -18.44 -8.97 2.69
N ALA A 514 -19.74 -8.68 2.67
CA ALA A 514 -20.28 -7.44 3.25
C ALA A 514 -19.99 -7.38 4.76
N ALA A 515 -20.15 -8.48 5.49
CA ALA A 515 -19.77 -8.53 6.90
C ALA A 515 -18.27 -8.31 7.12
N HIS A 516 -17.42 -8.84 6.22
CA HIS A 516 -15.96 -8.71 6.25
C HIS A 516 -15.46 -7.30 5.95
N GLU A 517 -15.95 -6.66 4.88
CA GLU A 517 -15.48 -5.34 4.43
C GLU A 517 -16.18 -4.20 5.21
N ALA A 518 -17.43 -4.40 5.59
CA ALA A 518 -18.21 -3.42 6.36
C ALA A 518 -18.25 -3.82 7.84
N ARG A 519 -19.44 -4.10 8.37
CA ARG A 519 -19.67 -4.38 9.79
C ARG A 519 -20.08 -5.84 9.97
N PRO A 520 -19.45 -6.59 10.89
CA PRO A 520 -18.56 -6.14 11.96
C PRO A 520 -17.05 -6.18 11.62
N GLY A 521 -16.68 -6.29 10.35
CA GLY A 521 -15.29 -6.43 9.90
C GLY A 521 -14.52 -5.11 9.79
N HIS A 522 -13.93 -4.84 8.63
CA HIS A 522 -12.96 -3.76 8.43
C HIS A 522 -13.49 -2.37 8.80
N GLN A 523 -14.73 -2.02 8.46
CA GLN A 523 -15.30 -0.73 8.88
C GLN A 523 -15.27 -0.60 10.40
N THR A 524 -15.69 -1.62 11.13
CA THR A 524 -15.71 -1.59 12.59
C THR A 524 -14.29 -1.52 13.14
N GLN A 525 -13.40 -2.42 12.72
CA GLN A 525 -12.03 -2.48 13.23
C GLN A 525 -11.24 -1.19 12.94
N VAL A 526 -11.19 -0.76 11.68
CA VAL A 526 -10.26 0.29 11.24
C VAL A 526 -10.69 1.67 11.74
N THR A 527 -11.99 1.94 11.82
CA THR A 527 -12.46 3.21 12.37
C THR A 527 -12.19 3.32 13.88
N ASP A 528 -12.22 2.22 14.62
CA ASP A 528 -11.90 2.19 16.06
C ASP A 528 -10.40 2.43 16.30
N PHE A 529 -9.54 1.77 15.51
CA PHE A 529 -8.08 1.81 15.69
C PHE A 529 -7.43 3.12 15.27
N ASN A 530 -7.86 3.71 14.15
CA ASN A 530 -7.23 4.93 13.64
C ASN A 530 -7.56 6.16 14.49
N TYR A 531 -8.66 6.11 15.23
CA TYR A 531 -9.26 7.27 15.86
C TYR A 531 -9.77 6.98 17.27
N PRO A 532 -8.90 6.61 18.22
CA PRO A 532 -9.29 6.53 19.61
C PRO A 532 -9.86 7.91 20.02
N LYS A 533 -11.12 7.92 20.44
CA LYS A 533 -11.63 9.05 21.23
C LYS A 533 -10.96 8.94 22.58
N ASP A 534 -10.43 10.07 23.07
CA ASP A 534 -9.85 10.16 24.40
C ASP A 534 -10.84 9.57 25.41
N LEU A 535 -10.48 8.42 25.99
CA LEU A 535 -11.20 7.75 27.07
C LEU A 535 -10.63 8.19 28.41
#